data_AF-A0A523KGQ2-F1
#
_entry.id   AF-A0A523KGQ2-F1
#
_cell.length_a   1.000
_cell.length_b   1.000
_cell.length_c   1.000
_cell.angle_alpha   90.00
_cell.angle_beta   90.00
_cell.angle_gamma   90.00
#
_symmetry.space_group_name_H-M   'P 1'
#
loop_
_entity.id
_entity.type
_entity.pdbx_description
1 polymer ?
#
loop_
_entity_poly.entity_id
_entity_poly.type
_entity_poly.pdbx_seq_one_letter_code
_entity_poly.pdbx_strand_id
1 'polypeptide(L)'
;MSGRSSTPSPRVRAVQFIQKQGNDLAKHTAAALLGVTDGEHAADAVRALQCTDGGFSATGCDPSVLAETRRALGVLDDLGIRDGDLLQAVCAHLARLQRDDGRWGCGSEDDEDLFETGMILTHLAKTTSARIDMLEAAADFLSGLWSPDRVQGFEWRPLMAYAGTFSNLSHERSDEILQWCGRELERGFRAGRFDGVQTVRLLSWCDAPQLPGGRLEPAELLKSIFEGQAEDGGWLEPGEASIINRVGHTLAALVGLRRLE
;
A
#
# COMPACT_ATOMS: atom_id res chain seq x y z
N MET A 1 -11.02 -3.23 -46.57
CA MET A 1 -11.47 -3.52 -45.19
C MET A 1 -10.32 -3.17 -44.25
N SER A 2 -10.32 -1.96 -43.70
CA SER A 2 -9.29 -1.54 -42.75
C SER A 2 -9.67 -2.09 -41.38
N GLY A 3 -8.98 -3.14 -40.94
CA GLY A 3 -9.18 -3.70 -39.60
C GLY A 3 -8.75 -2.66 -38.58
N ARG A 4 -9.71 -2.08 -37.85
CA ARG A 4 -9.40 -1.24 -36.69
C ARG A 4 -8.72 -2.16 -35.66
N SER A 5 -7.41 -2.02 -35.52
CA SER A 5 -6.70 -2.53 -34.34
C SER A 5 -7.32 -1.84 -33.13
N SER A 6 -8.14 -2.56 -32.37
CA SER A 6 -8.67 -2.06 -31.11
C SER A 6 -7.50 -1.97 -30.14
N THR A 7 -7.15 -0.75 -29.71
CA THR A 7 -6.16 -0.55 -28.65
C THR A 7 -6.56 -1.41 -27.44
N PRO A 8 -5.65 -2.25 -26.90
CA PRO A 8 -5.96 -3.06 -25.73
C PRO A 8 -6.38 -2.19 -24.54
N SER A 9 -7.26 -2.70 -23.68
CA SER A 9 -7.70 -1.95 -22.50
C SER A 9 -6.52 -1.64 -21.55
N PRO A 10 -6.61 -0.59 -20.72
CA PRO A 10 -5.54 -0.24 -19.77
C PRO A 10 -5.10 -1.40 -18.88
N ARG A 11 -6.04 -2.23 -18.38
CA ARG A 11 -5.76 -3.42 -17.58
C ARG A 11 -4.92 -4.47 -18.33
N VAL A 12 -5.22 -4.71 -19.61
CA VAL A 12 -4.46 -5.66 -20.44
C VAL A 12 -3.03 -5.16 -20.66
N ARG A 13 -2.88 -3.87 -20.95
CA ARG A 13 -1.55 -3.24 -21.12
C ARG A 13 -0.73 -3.28 -19.84
N ALA A 14 -1.35 -3.05 -18.69
CA ALA A 14 -0.74 -3.16 -17.36
C ALA A 14 -0.15 -4.54 -17.11
N VAL A 15 -0.92 -5.59 -17.41
CA VAL A 15 -0.45 -6.96 -17.22
C VAL A 15 0.65 -7.32 -18.23
N GLN A 16 0.57 -6.87 -19.48
CA GLN A 16 1.67 -7.06 -20.43
C GLN A 16 2.98 -6.42 -19.93
N PHE A 17 2.90 -5.23 -19.34
CA PHE A 17 4.03 -4.58 -18.70
C PHE A 17 4.59 -5.43 -17.55
N ILE A 18 3.74 -5.87 -16.61
CA ILE A 18 4.15 -6.70 -15.46
C ILE A 18 4.72 -8.05 -15.90
N GLN A 19 4.16 -8.70 -16.92
CA GLN A 19 4.70 -9.96 -17.44
C GLN A 19 6.11 -9.80 -18.01
N LYS A 20 6.40 -8.64 -18.61
CA LYS A 20 7.71 -8.33 -19.19
C LYS A 20 8.73 -7.90 -18.14
N GLN A 21 8.32 -7.13 -17.13
CA GLN A 21 9.22 -6.39 -16.24
C GLN A 21 9.18 -6.84 -14.78
N GLY A 22 8.09 -7.49 -14.36
CA GLY A 22 7.86 -7.92 -12.99
C GLY A 22 8.62 -9.20 -12.65
N ASN A 23 8.91 -9.36 -11.36
CA ASN A 23 9.30 -10.66 -10.81
C ASN A 23 8.08 -11.58 -10.70
N ASP A 24 8.30 -12.83 -10.27
CA ASP A 24 7.24 -13.83 -10.25
C ASP A 24 6.11 -13.48 -9.27
N LEU A 25 6.44 -12.92 -8.09
CA LEU A 25 5.43 -12.42 -7.17
C LEU A 25 4.51 -11.38 -7.84
N ALA A 26 5.09 -10.37 -8.51
CA ALA A 26 4.30 -9.35 -9.19
C ALA A 26 3.39 -9.94 -10.29
N LYS A 27 3.86 -10.95 -11.03
CA LYS A 27 3.05 -11.64 -12.04
C LYS A 27 1.88 -12.40 -11.41
N HIS A 28 2.12 -13.12 -10.31
CA HIS A 28 1.06 -13.83 -9.58
C HIS A 28 0.04 -12.86 -8.98
N THR A 29 0.50 -11.78 -8.36
CA THR A 29 -0.39 -10.73 -7.82
C THR A 29 -1.24 -10.12 -8.93
N ALA A 30 -0.65 -9.78 -10.09
CA ALA A 30 -1.41 -9.22 -11.22
C ALA A 30 -2.46 -10.20 -11.78
N ALA A 31 -2.12 -11.49 -11.86
CA ALA A 31 -3.06 -12.52 -12.30
C ALA A 31 -4.25 -12.66 -11.33
N ALA A 32 -3.99 -12.64 -10.03
CA ALA A 32 -5.03 -12.69 -9.00
C ALA A 32 -5.91 -11.43 -8.99
N LEU A 33 -5.32 -10.23 -9.16
CA LEU A 33 -6.06 -8.97 -9.25
C LEU A 33 -7.00 -8.90 -10.47
N LEU A 34 -6.66 -9.59 -11.56
CA LEU A 34 -7.54 -9.75 -12.74
C LEU A 34 -8.56 -10.90 -12.61
N GLY A 35 -8.50 -11.70 -11.55
CA GLY A 35 -9.32 -12.91 -11.40
C GLY A 35 -8.96 -14.02 -12.40
N VAL A 36 -7.74 -14.01 -12.95
CA VAL A 36 -7.23 -15.08 -13.83
C VAL A 36 -6.82 -16.30 -12.98
N THR A 37 -6.26 -16.05 -11.81
CA THR A 37 -6.02 -17.04 -10.76
C THR A 37 -6.78 -16.63 -9.51
N ASP A 38 -6.99 -17.56 -8.57
CA ASP A 38 -7.42 -17.18 -7.24
C ASP A 38 -6.31 -16.44 -6.47
N GLY A 39 -6.69 -15.85 -5.33
CA GLY A 39 -5.74 -15.20 -4.42
C GLY A 39 -4.82 -16.18 -3.70
N GLU A 40 -5.18 -17.46 -3.60
CA GLU A 40 -4.42 -18.50 -2.90
C GLU A 40 -3.09 -18.79 -3.63
N HIS A 41 -3.10 -18.86 -4.97
CA HIS A 41 -1.88 -19.01 -5.77
C HIS A 41 -0.89 -17.84 -5.56
N ALA A 42 -1.39 -16.61 -5.42
CA ALA A 42 -0.54 -15.47 -5.11
C ALA A 42 -0.08 -15.49 -3.64
N ALA A 43 -0.91 -15.96 -2.72
CA ALA A 43 -0.53 -16.19 -1.32
C ALA A 43 0.57 -17.23 -1.18
N ASP A 44 0.57 -18.29 -2.00
CA ASP A 44 1.63 -19.30 -2.05
C ASP A 44 2.96 -18.69 -2.48
N ALA A 45 2.94 -17.79 -3.47
CA ALA A 45 4.13 -17.05 -3.88
C ALA A 45 4.66 -16.14 -2.76
N VAL A 46 3.77 -15.51 -1.98
CA VAL A 46 4.18 -14.76 -0.77
C VAL A 46 4.75 -15.70 0.30
N ARG A 47 4.11 -16.86 0.55
CA ARG A 47 4.55 -17.84 1.55
C ARG A 47 5.95 -18.39 1.24
N ALA A 48 6.29 -18.56 -0.03
CA ALA A 48 7.63 -18.98 -0.45
C ALA A 48 8.74 -17.97 -0.07
N LEU A 49 8.37 -16.73 0.24
CA LEU A 49 9.29 -15.67 0.69
C LEU A 49 9.35 -15.53 2.22
N GLN A 50 8.54 -16.31 2.96
CA GLN A 50 8.53 -16.26 4.42
C GLN A 50 9.75 -16.98 5.01
N CYS A 51 10.47 -16.27 5.87
CA CYS A 51 11.63 -16.73 6.62
C CYS A 51 11.21 -17.60 7.81
N THR A 52 12.15 -18.32 8.42
CA THR A 52 11.84 -19.19 9.57
C THR A 52 11.50 -18.40 10.83
N ASP A 53 11.96 -17.14 10.90
CA ASP A 53 11.63 -16.20 11.97
C ASP A 53 10.21 -15.60 11.88
N GLY A 54 9.46 -15.91 10.81
CA GLY A 54 8.10 -15.45 10.52
C GLY A 54 8.00 -14.17 9.68
N GLY A 55 9.09 -13.43 9.50
CA GLY A 55 9.17 -12.28 8.59
C GLY A 55 9.39 -12.71 7.14
N PHE A 56 9.70 -11.75 6.26
CA PHE A 56 9.95 -12.02 4.84
C PHE A 56 11.30 -11.50 4.38
N SER A 57 11.84 -12.12 3.33
CA SER A 57 13.00 -11.61 2.59
C SER A 57 12.77 -11.80 1.08
N ALA A 58 13.60 -11.16 0.26
CA ALA A 58 13.48 -11.27 -1.19
C ALA A 58 13.66 -12.71 -1.73
N THR A 59 14.24 -13.62 -0.94
CA THR A 59 14.54 -15.00 -1.33
C THR A 59 13.97 -16.06 -0.37
N GLY A 60 13.23 -15.66 0.68
CA GLY A 60 12.77 -16.58 1.73
C GLY A 60 13.88 -17.15 2.60
N CYS A 61 15.06 -16.53 2.62
CA CYS A 61 16.19 -16.92 3.47
C CYS A 61 16.27 -16.03 4.71
N ASP A 62 16.73 -16.59 5.83
CA ASP A 62 16.98 -15.85 7.07
C ASP A 62 18.25 -14.96 6.98
N PRO A 63 18.30 -13.82 7.71
CA PRO A 63 17.21 -13.23 8.47
C PRO A 63 16.18 -12.53 7.57
N SER A 64 14.95 -12.40 8.06
CA SER A 64 13.96 -11.54 7.40
C SER A 64 14.40 -10.06 7.41
N VAL A 65 13.82 -9.29 6.49
CA VAL A 65 14.09 -7.86 6.31
C VAL A 65 12.78 -7.10 6.48
N LEU A 66 12.75 -6.12 7.38
CA LEU A 66 11.52 -5.39 7.73
C LEU A 66 10.80 -4.79 6.51
N ALA A 67 11.55 -4.17 5.59
CA ALA A 67 10.99 -3.60 4.36
C ALA A 67 10.37 -4.67 3.43
N GLU A 68 10.94 -5.88 3.39
CA GLU A 68 10.36 -7.01 2.65
C GLU A 68 9.11 -7.54 3.35
N THR A 69 9.13 -7.61 4.68
CA THR A 69 7.96 -7.94 5.51
C THR A 69 6.80 -6.97 5.26
N ARG A 70 7.06 -5.66 5.29
CA ARG A 70 6.06 -4.64 4.96
C ARG A 70 5.53 -4.79 3.53
N ARG A 71 6.41 -5.07 2.56
CA ARG A 71 5.99 -5.30 1.16
C ARG A 71 5.08 -6.52 1.04
N ALA A 72 5.43 -7.63 1.70
CA ALA A 72 4.62 -8.85 1.71
C ALA A 72 3.24 -8.59 2.33
N LEU A 73 3.16 -7.88 3.46
CA LEU A 73 1.90 -7.45 4.07
C LEU A 73 1.04 -6.64 3.10
N GLY A 74 1.65 -5.70 2.37
CA GLY A 74 0.94 -4.91 1.36
C GLY A 74 0.36 -5.74 0.21
N VAL A 75 1.06 -6.80 -0.23
CA VAL A 75 0.53 -7.73 -1.23
C VAL A 75 -0.62 -8.55 -0.67
N LEU A 76 -0.51 -9.08 0.56
CA LEU A 76 -1.58 -9.84 1.20
C LEU A 76 -2.85 -9.00 1.38
N ASP A 77 -2.68 -7.74 1.79
CA ASP A 77 -3.74 -6.74 1.91
C ASP A 77 -4.42 -6.45 0.56
N ASP A 78 -3.63 -6.25 -0.51
CA ASP A 78 -4.17 -6.04 -1.88
C ASP A 78 -4.97 -7.25 -2.41
N LEU A 79 -4.63 -8.45 -1.94
CA LEU A 79 -5.33 -9.69 -2.26
C LEU A 79 -6.54 -9.93 -1.34
N GLY A 80 -6.73 -9.10 -0.31
CA GLY A 80 -7.80 -9.25 0.69
C GLY A 80 -7.58 -10.39 1.68
N ILE A 81 -6.34 -10.87 1.84
CA ILE A 81 -5.98 -11.93 2.77
C ILE A 81 -5.75 -11.30 4.15
N ARG A 82 -6.63 -11.62 5.10
CA ARG A 82 -6.70 -10.98 6.43
C ARG A 82 -6.49 -11.92 7.61
N ASP A 83 -6.47 -13.23 7.37
CA ASP A 83 -6.27 -14.27 8.38
C ASP A 83 -5.38 -15.43 7.86
N GLY A 84 -5.16 -16.43 8.72
CA GLY A 84 -4.40 -17.64 8.42
C GLY A 84 -2.99 -17.68 9.01
N ASP A 85 -2.36 -18.85 8.92
CA ASP A 85 -1.07 -19.16 9.57
C ASP A 85 0.07 -18.25 9.12
N LEU A 86 0.05 -17.86 7.83
CA LEU A 86 0.99 -16.90 7.25
C LEU A 86 0.99 -15.57 8.01
N LEU A 87 -0.23 -15.04 8.28
CA LEU A 87 -0.41 -13.78 8.99
C LEU A 87 -0.16 -13.93 10.50
N GLN A 88 -0.48 -15.08 11.09
CA GLN A 88 -0.14 -15.35 12.49
C GLN A 88 1.37 -15.33 12.72
N ALA A 89 2.14 -15.97 11.83
CA ALA A 89 3.59 -16.01 11.92
C ALA A 89 4.24 -14.62 11.79
N VAL A 90 3.81 -13.80 10.82
CA VAL A 90 4.34 -12.44 10.67
C VAL A 90 3.90 -11.51 11.81
N CYS A 91 2.68 -11.64 12.34
CA CYS A 91 2.25 -10.88 13.51
C CYS A 91 3.09 -11.22 14.74
N ALA A 92 3.36 -12.51 14.98
CA ALA A 92 4.22 -12.94 16.07
C ALA A 92 5.66 -12.45 15.91
N HIS A 93 6.17 -12.42 14.67
CA HIS A 93 7.48 -11.85 14.35
C HIS A 93 7.54 -10.35 14.63
N LEU A 94 6.59 -9.57 14.10
CA LEU A 94 6.55 -8.13 14.28
C LEU A 94 6.32 -7.72 15.75
N ALA A 95 5.56 -8.51 16.51
CA ALA A 95 5.41 -8.30 17.96
C ALA A 95 6.74 -8.44 18.72
N ARG A 96 7.68 -9.28 18.26
CA ARG A 96 9.02 -9.40 18.86
C ARG A 96 9.96 -8.27 18.44
N LEU A 97 9.72 -7.67 17.28
CA LEU A 97 10.53 -6.57 16.75
C LEU A 97 10.04 -5.18 17.18
N GLN A 98 8.78 -5.08 17.63
CA GLN A 98 8.25 -3.81 18.13
C GLN A 98 9.05 -3.38 19.35
N ARG A 99 9.46 -2.12 19.36
CA ARG A 99 10.21 -1.51 20.46
C ARG A 99 9.26 -1.15 21.61
N ASP A 100 9.83 -0.87 22.78
CA ASP A 100 9.06 -0.48 23.98
C ASP A 100 8.22 0.79 23.78
N ASP A 101 8.61 1.65 22.83
CA ASP A 101 7.90 2.87 22.43
C ASP A 101 6.88 2.63 21.30
N GLY A 102 6.59 1.39 20.93
CA GLY A 102 5.55 1.02 19.97
C GLY A 102 5.95 1.06 18.49
N ARG A 103 7.14 1.54 18.14
CA ARG A 103 7.56 1.69 16.74
C ARG A 103 8.24 0.43 16.16
N TRP A 104 8.23 0.37 14.83
CA TRP A 104 9.10 -0.50 14.02
C TRP A 104 10.06 0.35 13.20
N GLY A 105 11.27 -0.17 13.00
CA GLY A 105 12.33 0.51 12.26
C GLY A 105 13.66 0.49 13.03
N CYS A 106 14.72 0.84 12.31
CA CYS A 106 16.07 0.95 12.85
C CYS A 106 16.54 2.41 12.93
N GLY A 107 15.65 3.37 12.69
CA GLY A 107 15.97 4.72 12.26
C GLY A 107 16.84 5.50 13.23
N SER A 108 17.85 6.14 12.63
CA SER A 108 18.57 7.30 13.19
C SER A 108 17.80 8.62 13.01
N GLU A 109 16.70 8.59 12.24
CA GLU A 109 15.86 9.75 11.88
C GLU A 109 14.37 9.43 12.13
N ASP A 110 13.64 10.37 12.73
CA ASP A 110 12.26 10.15 13.21
C ASP A 110 11.26 9.86 12.08
N ASP A 111 11.48 10.37 10.87
CA ASP A 111 10.53 10.24 9.76
C ASP A 111 10.57 8.86 9.07
N GLU A 112 11.70 8.14 9.15
CA GLU A 112 11.78 6.77 8.64
C GLU A 112 10.97 5.81 9.50
N ASP A 113 11.15 5.90 10.83
CA ASP A 113 10.42 5.10 11.81
C ASP A 113 8.92 5.42 11.77
N LEU A 114 8.54 6.70 11.59
CA LEU A 114 7.14 7.10 11.40
C LEU A 114 6.51 6.40 10.21
N PHE A 115 7.19 6.43 9.06
CA PHE A 115 6.67 5.80 7.85
C PHE A 115 6.58 4.28 7.98
N GLU A 116 7.65 3.64 8.44
CA GLU A 116 7.70 2.18 8.55
C GLU A 116 6.64 1.70 9.56
N THR A 117 6.51 2.38 10.70
CA THR A 117 5.50 2.07 11.71
C THR A 117 4.08 2.24 11.19
N GLY A 118 3.78 3.39 10.57
CA GLY A 118 2.45 3.64 10.02
C GLY A 118 2.04 2.66 8.93
N MET A 119 2.99 2.26 8.07
CA MET A 119 2.69 1.30 7.01
C MET A 119 2.49 -0.12 7.52
N ILE A 120 3.32 -0.58 8.47
CA ILE A 120 3.10 -1.88 9.12
C ILE A 120 1.76 -1.88 9.84
N LEU A 121 1.48 -0.85 10.64
CA LEU A 121 0.24 -0.74 11.39
C LEU A 121 -1.00 -0.70 10.49
N THR A 122 -0.94 0.04 9.37
CA THR A 122 -2.00 0.08 8.35
C THR A 122 -2.42 -1.32 7.91
N HIS A 123 -1.46 -2.19 7.61
CA HIS A 123 -1.77 -3.55 7.17
C HIS A 123 -2.22 -4.44 8.34
N LEU A 124 -1.55 -4.36 9.50
CA LEU A 124 -1.87 -5.20 10.66
C LEU A 124 -3.26 -4.91 11.24
N ALA A 125 -3.70 -3.65 11.24
CA ALA A 125 -5.01 -3.24 11.76
C ALA A 125 -6.19 -3.91 11.02
N LYS A 126 -5.96 -4.41 9.80
CA LYS A 126 -6.95 -5.12 8.98
C LYS A 126 -6.92 -6.64 9.15
N THR A 127 -5.96 -7.16 9.92
CA THR A 127 -5.82 -8.59 10.18
C THR A 127 -6.52 -8.99 11.47
N THR A 128 -6.96 -10.24 11.56
CA THR A 128 -7.50 -10.79 12.82
C THR A 128 -6.42 -11.39 13.73
N SER A 129 -5.17 -11.43 13.25
CA SER A 129 -4.05 -12.10 13.94
C SER A 129 -3.22 -11.14 14.80
N ALA A 130 -3.32 -9.83 14.56
CA ALA A 130 -2.59 -8.83 15.32
C ALA A 130 -3.18 -8.66 16.73
N ARG A 131 -2.32 -8.57 17.75
CA ARG A 131 -2.76 -8.29 19.12
C ARG A 131 -3.10 -6.81 19.28
N ILE A 132 -4.18 -6.52 20.00
CA ILE A 132 -4.66 -5.14 20.18
C ILE A 132 -3.63 -4.23 20.88
N ASP A 133 -2.92 -4.73 21.88
CA ASP A 133 -1.93 -3.97 22.64
C ASP A 133 -0.73 -3.51 21.77
N MET A 134 -0.30 -4.37 20.84
CA MET A 134 0.71 -4.05 19.84
C MET A 134 0.22 -2.94 18.88
N LEU A 135 -1.05 -3.01 18.46
CA LEU A 135 -1.65 -2.00 17.57
C LEU A 135 -1.79 -0.65 18.28
N GLU A 136 -2.28 -0.65 19.53
CA GLU A 136 -2.45 0.55 20.36
C GLU A 136 -1.10 1.24 20.63
N ALA A 137 -0.05 0.49 21.00
CA ALA A 137 1.27 1.07 21.23
C ALA A 137 1.85 1.78 20.00
N ALA A 138 1.68 1.19 18.80
CA ALA A 138 2.12 1.81 17.56
C ALA A 138 1.26 3.04 17.18
N ALA A 139 -0.04 3.00 17.49
CA ALA A 139 -0.94 4.14 17.28
C ALA A 139 -0.58 5.31 18.21
N ASP A 140 -0.27 5.03 19.48
CA ASP A 140 0.17 6.02 20.47
C ASP A 140 1.49 6.68 20.06
N PHE A 141 2.43 5.90 19.53
CA PHE A 141 3.67 6.44 18.95
C PHE A 141 3.39 7.43 17.83
N LEU A 142 2.59 7.04 16.84
CA LEU A 142 2.24 7.91 15.71
C LEU A 142 1.45 9.14 16.16
N SER A 143 0.49 8.95 17.07
CA SER A 143 -0.36 10.03 17.57
C SER A 143 0.43 11.05 18.41
N GLY A 144 1.47 10.60 19.11
CA GLY A 144 2.42 11.44 19.85
C GLY A 144 3.29 12.32 18.96
N LEU A 145 3.55 11.89 17.71
CA LEU A 145 4.29 12.67 16.71
C LEU A 145 3.39 13.57 15.86
N TRP A 146 2.07 13.42 15.95
CA TRP A 146 1.13 14.13 15.10
C TRP A 146 1.22 15.66 15.22
N SER A 147 1.27 16.31 14.06
CA SER A 147 0.90 17.72 13.88
C SER A 147 0.38 17.93 12.45
N PRO A 148 -0.48 18.94 12.21
CA PRO A 148 -0.91 19.28 10.85
C PRO A 148 0.26 19.55 9.89
N ASP A 149 1.33 20.18 10.39
CA ASP A 149 2.50 20.53 9.59
C ASP A 149 3.22 19.32 9.00
N ARG A 150 3.12 18.15 9.65
CA ARG A 150 3.74 16.91 9.15
C ARG A 150 3.10 16.34 7.90
N VAL A 151 1.80 16.58 7.70
CA VAL A 151 1.13 16.14 6.48
C VAL A 151 1.06 17.25 5.44
N GLN A 152 1.11 18.52 5.85
CA GLN A 152 1.15 19.63 4.92
C GLN A 152 2.43 19.64 4.07
N GLY A 153 2.36 20.30 2.91
CA GLY A 153 3.52 20.48 2.03
C GLY A 153 3.66 19.42 0.95
N PHE A 154 2.63 18.57 0.74
CA PHE A 154 2.63 17.46 -0.20
C PHE A 154 3.58 16.31 0.19
N GLU A 155 3.82 16.16 1.49
CA GLU A 155 4.67 15.09 2.02
C GLU A 155 3.92 13.75 2.02
N TRP A 156 4.25 12.90 1.03
CA TRP A 156 3.52 11.66 0.76
C TRP A 156 3.64 10.62 1.89
N ARG A 157 4.84 10.49 2.47
CA ARG A 157 5.13 9.44 3.47
C ARG A 157 4.35 9.65 4.78
N PRO A 158 4.37 10.82 5.43
CA PRO A 158 3.55 11.05 6.61
C PRO A 158 2.05 10.93 6.29
N LEU A 159 1.60 11.46 5.15
CA LEU A 159 0.20 11.35 4.73
C LEU A 159 -0.28 9.90 4.67
N MET A 160 0.51 9.01 4.08
CA MET A 160 0.22 7.57 4.04
C MET A 160 0.17 6.94 5.42
N ALA A 161 1.21 7.20 6.24
CA ALA A 161 1.34 6.61 7.58
C ALA A 161 0.13 6.96 8.47
N TYR A 162 -0.25 8.24 8.50
CA TYR A 162 -1.36 8.72 9.30
C TYR A 162 -2.71 8.24 8.74
N ALA A 163 -3.00 8.47 7.46
CA ALA A 163 -4.31 8.13 6.92
C ALA A 163 -4.56 6.62 6.92
N GLY A 164 -3.56 5.80 6.54
CA GLY A 164 -3.68 4.35 6.55
C GLY A 164 -3.90 3.78 7.95
N THR A 165 -3.22 4.33 8.96
CA THR A 165 -3.39 3.89 10.35
C THR A 165 -4.76 4.26 10.90
N PHE A 166 -5.07 5.56 10.92
CA PHE A 166 -6.21 6.09 11.68
C PHE A 166 -7.56 5.88 10.98
N SER A 167 -7.57 5.37 9.75
CA SER A 167 -8.78 4.89 9.08
C SER A 167 -9.16 3.46 9.47
N ASN A 168 -8.18 2.65 9.87
CA ASN A 168 -8.37 1.23 10.18
C ASN A 168 -8.33 0.92 11.68
N LEU A 169 -7.85 1.86 12.52
CA LEU A 169 -7.77 1.72 13.96
C LEU A 169 -8.42 2.91 14.67
N SER A 170 -9.33 2.62 15.60
CA SER A 170 -9.98 3.66 16.39
C SER A 170 -9.02 4.25 17.41
N HIS A 171 -8.88 5.57 17.39
CA HIS A 171 -8.08 6.36 18.32
C HIS A 171 -8.72 7.74 18.53
N GLU A 172 -8.55 8.36 19.71
CA GLU A 172 -9.19 9.65 20.05
C GLU A 172 -8.88 10.80 19.07
N ARG A 173 -7.72 10.73 18.40
CA ARG A 173 -7.27 11.72 17.40
C ARG A 173 -7.70 11.43 15.96
N SER A 174 -8.34 10.29 15.69
CA SER A 174 -8.58 9.83 14.31
C SER A 174 -9.35 10.86 13.49
N ASP A 175 -10.39 11.47 14.06
CA ASP A 175 -11.21 12.46 13.34
C ASP A 175 -10.39 13.66 12.88
N GLU A 176 -9.54 14.22 13.75
CA GLU A 176 -8.69 15.37 13.41
C GLU A 176 -7.66 15.00 12.36
N ILE A 177 -6.96 13.88 12.57
CA ILE A 177 -5.90 13.39 11.68
C ILE A 177 -6.46 13.16 10.28
N LEU A 178 -7.55 12.38 10.19
CA LEU A 178 -8.16 12.02 8.91
C LEU A 178 -8.71 13.24 8.17
N GLN A 179 -9.25 14.25 8.88
CA GLN A 179 -9.68 15.50 8.25
C GLN A 179 -8.53 16.27 7.59
N TRP A 180 -7.36 16.32 8.24
CA TRP A 180 -6.18 16.96 7.66
C TRP A 180 -5.62 16.14 6.50
N CYS A 181 -5.53 14.82 6.65
CA CYS A 181 -5.09 13.93 5.59
C CYS A 181 -5.98 14.01 4.35
N GLY A 182 -7.31 14.01 4.50
CA GLY A 182 -8.22 14.11 3.34
C GLY A 182 -8.13 15.46 2.62
N ARG A 183 -7.99 16.58 3.37
CA ARG A 183 -7.74 17.90 2.76
C ARG A 183 -6.44 17.92 1.98
N GLU A 184 -5.37 17.38 2.54
CA GLU A 184 -4.06 17.38 1.90
C GLU A 184 -4.00 16.45 0.69
N LEU A 185 -4.60 15.26 0.79
CA LEU A 185 -4.72 14.33 -0.32
C LEU A 185 -5.41 15.00 -1.52
N GLU A 186 -6.55 15.66 -1.28
CA GLU A 186 -7.26 16.40 -2.33
C GLU A 186 -6.39 17.55 -2.87
N ARG A 187 -5.79 18.36 -1.99
CA ARG A 187 -4.93 19.49 -2.40
C ARG A 187 -3.77 19.02 -3.27
N GLY A 188 -3.11 17.92 -2.90
CA GLY A 188 -2.01 17.34 -3.65
C GLY A 188 -2.44 16.77 -4.99
N PHE A 189 -3.57 16.06 -5.04
CA PHE A 189 -4.14 15.57 -6.31
C PHE A 189 -4.49 16.73 -7.26
N ARG A 190 -5.23 17.74 -6.78
CA ARG A 190 -5.63 18.92 -7.57
C ARG A 190 -4.43 19.75 -8.04
N ALA A 191 -3.36 19.80 -7.26
CA ALA A 191 -2.12 20.49 -7.60
C ALA A 191 -1.19 19.66 -8.52
N GLY A 192 -1.56 18.44 -8.90
CA GLY A 192 -0.72 17.53 -9.69
C GLY A 192 0.54 17.06 -8.95
N ARG A 193 0.53 17.13 -7.61
CA ARG A 193 1.61 16.62 -6.75
C ARG A 193 1.45 15.15 -6.44
N PHE A 194 0.21 14.66 -6.41
CA PHE A 194 -0.12 13.24 -6.36
C PHE A 194 -0.87 12.85 -7.63
N ASP A 195 -0.50 11.72 -8.22
CA ASP A 195 -1.24 11.19 -9.36
C ASP A 195 -2.48 10.39 -8.91
N GLY A 196 -3.31 9.98 -9.88
CA GLY A 196 -4.51 9.19 -9.60
C GLY A 196 -4.20 7.82 -8.98
N VAL A 197 -3.06 7.21 -9.32
CA VAL A 197 -2.67 5.90 -8.79
C VAL A 197 -2.27 6.01 -7.32
N GLN A 198 -1.41 6.95 -6.95
CA GLN A 198 -1.04 7.26 -5.57
C GLN A 198 -2.28 7.55 -4.73
N THR A 199 -3.15 8.42 -5.25
CA THR A 199 -4.37 8.83 -4.54
C THR A 199 -5.30 7.66 -4.25
N VAL A 200 -5.57 6.83 -5.27
CA VAL A 200 -6.42 5.64 -5.09
C VAL A 200 -5.74 4.57 -4.24
N ARG A 201 -4.41 4.47 -4.30
CA ARG A 201 -3.64 3.55 -3.46
C ARG A 201 -3.84 3.87 -1.98
N LEU A 202 -3.74 5.16 -1.61
CA LEU A 202 -4.00 5.57 -0.23
C LEU A 202 -5.44 5.26 0.21
N LEU A 203 -6.42 5.62 -0.61
CA LEU A 203 -7.83 5.32 -0.32
C LEU A 203 -8.10 3.82 -0.19
N SER A 204 -7.41 3.00 -0.99
CA SER A 204 -7.49 1.54 -0.91
C SER A 204 -6.94 1.01 0.41
N TRP A 205 -5.80 1.53 0.87
CA TRP A 205 -5.25 1.17 2.17
C TRP A 205 -6.13 1.59 3.34
N CYS A 206 -6.82 2.72 3.21
CA CYS A 206 -7.77 3.21 4.21
C CYS A 206 -9.11 2.46 4.23
N ASP A 207 -9.29 1.49 3.32
CA ASP A 207 -10.56 0.84 3.02
C ASP A 207 -11.76 1.79 2.87
N ALA A 208 -11.51 3.02 2.41
CA ALA A 208 -12.50 4.08 2.28
C ALA A 208 -12.62 4.58 0.83
N PRO A 209 -13.82 4.97 0.35
CA PRO A 209 -13.96 5.61 -0.96
C PRO A 209 -13.45 7.06 -0.93
N GLN A 210 -13.40 7.67 0.25
CA GLN A 210 -12.92 9.03 0.49
C GLN A 210 -12.46 9.17 1.95
N LEU A 211 -11.55 10.11 2.21
CA LEU A 211 -11.19 10.53 3.56
C LEU A 211 -12.02 11.75 4.00
N PRO A 212 -12.33 11.88 5.30
CA PRO A 212 -12.86 13.12 5.87
C PRO A 212 -12.07 14.36 5.41
N GLY A 213 -12.76 15.45 5.11
CA GLY A 213 -12.13 16.70 4.67
C GLY A 213 -11.74 16.76 3.18
N GLY A 214 -11.73 15.64 2.46
CA GLY A 214 -11.54 15.58 1.00
C GLY A 214 -12.85 15.31 0.24
N ARG A 215 -12.88 15.71 -1.04
CA ARG A 215 -14.00 15.55 -1.99
C ARG A 215 -13.50 15.10 -3.36
N LEU A 216 -12.91 13.91 -3.38
CA LEU A 216 -12.42 13.28 -4.62
C LEU A 216 -13.49 12.40 -5.22
N GLU A 217 -13.82 12.62 -6.49
CA GLU A 217 -14.81 11.84 -7.20
C GLU A 217 -14.17 10.60 -7.88
N PRO A 218 -14.77 9.40 -7.77
CA PRO A 218 -14.25 8.18 -8.40
C PRO A 218 -13.95 8.33 -9.91
N ALA A 219 -14.82 9.05 -10.64
CA ALA A 219 -14.66 9.27 -12.07
C ALA A 219 -13.43 10.14 -12.41
N GLU A 220 -13.07 11.09 -11.56
CA GLU A 220 -11.87 11.93 -11.73
C GLU A 220 -10.60 11.12 -11.50
N LEU A 221 -10.61 10.25 -10.48
CA LEU A 221 -9.50 9.35 -10.20
C LEU A 221 -9.30 8.34 -11.32
N LEU A 222 -10.38 7.74 -11.82
CA LEU A 222 -10.33 6.80 -12.94
C LEU A 222 -9.77 7.46 -14.21
N LYS A 223 -10.24 8.68 -14.52
CA LYS A 223 -9.71 9.48 -15.63
C LYS A 223 -8.22 9.73 -15.47
N SER A 224 -7.77 10.15 -14.28
CA SER A 224 -6.35 10.40 -13.99
C SER A 224 -5.49 9.14 -14.14
N ILE A 225 -5.98 7.97 -13.67
CA ILE A 225 -5.30 6.69 -13.86
C ILE A 225 -5.15 6.37 -15.35
N PHE A 226 -6.21 6.53 -16.15
CA PHE A 226 -6.14 6.24 -17.59
C PHE A 226 -5.19 7.19 -18.33
N GLU A 227 -5.19 8.47 -18.00
CA GLU A 227 -4.30 9.47 -18.60
C GLU A 227 -2.83 9.27 -18.20
N GLY A 228 -2.57 8.70 -17.02
CA GLY A 228 -1.23 8.43 -16.51
C GLY A 228 -0.53 7.18 -17.06
N GLN A 229 -1.21 6.33 -17.83
CA GLN A 229 -0.61 5.09 -18.33
C GLN A 229 0.37 5.37 -19.48
N ALA A 230 1.64 4.99 -19.32
CA ALA A 230 2.66 5.14 -20.36
C ALA A 230 2.41 4.22 -21.56
N GLU A 231 3.08 4.46 -22.69
CA GLU A 231 2.92 3.69 -23.93
C GLU A 231 3.21 2.18 -23.76
N ASP A 232 4.20 1.85 -22.92
CA ASP A 232 4.58 0.46 -22.60
C ASP A 232 3.59 -0.26 -21.68
N GLY A 233 2.54 0.43 -21.21
CA GLY A 233 1.47 -0.12 -20.37
C GLY A 233 1.71 0.04 -18.87
N GLY A 234 2.88 0.48 -18.43
CA GLY A 234 3.16 0.73 -17.01
C GLY A 234 2.79 2.15 -16.58
N TRP A 235 2.71 2.35 -15.26
CA TRP A 235 2.63 3.69 -14.66
C TRP A 235 4.00 4.10 -14.11
N LEU A 236 4.25 5.40 -14.09
CA LEU A 236 5.46 6.00 -13.53
C LEU A 236 5.10 6.63 -12.19
N GLU A 237 5.85 6.29 -11.15
CA GLU A 237 5.74 6.99 -9.88
C GLU A 237 6.42 8.36 -10.00
N PRO A 238 5.78 9.46 -9.58
CA PRO A 238 6.40 10.78 -9.61
C PRO A 238 7.75 10.79 -8.88
N GLY A 239 8.81 11.17 -9.58
CA GLY A 239 10.16 11.29 -9.01
C GLY A 239 10.99 9.99 -9.00
N GLU A 240 10.43 8.84 -9.39
CA GLU A 240 11.17 7.57 -9.39
C GLU A 240 11.05 6.76 -10.68
N ALA A 241 12.20 6.48 -11.31
CA ALA A 241 12.27 5.80 -12.59
C ALA A 241 12.65 4.31 -12.50
N SER A 242 12.85 3.77 -11.28
CA SER A 242 13.29 2.39 -11.11
C SER A 242 12.23 1.41 -11.62
N ILE A 243 12.66 0.32 -12.25
CA ILE A 243 11.72 -0.66 -12.80
C ILE A 243 10.89 -1.34 -11.71
N ILE A 244 11.49 -1.53 -10.53
CA ILE A 244 10.83 -2.12 -9.36
C ILE A 244 9.67 -1.23 -8.92
N ASN A 245 9.89 0.08 -8.80
CA ASN A 245 8.83 1.00 -8.39
C ASN A 245 7.76 1.14 -9.47
N ARG A 246 8.12 1.17 -10.75
CA ARG A 246 7.13 1.15 -11.84
C ARG A 246 6.24 -0.09 -11.80
N VAL A 247 6.80 -1.26 -11.50
CA VAL A 247 6.01 -2.50 -11.34
C VAL A 247 5.07 -2.38 -10.13
N GLY A 248 5.57 -1.90 -8.98
CA GLY A 248 4.74 -1.65 -7.79
C GLY A 248 3.61 -0.66 -8.06
N HIS A 249 3.91 0.45 -8.73
CA HIS A 249 2.92 1.47 -9.10
C HIS A 249 1.88 0.94 -10.11
N THR A 250 2.30 0.09 -11.04
CA THR A 250 1.40 -0.58 -11.98
C THR A 250 0.47 -1.57 -11.27
N LEU A 251 0.95 -2.28 -10.25
CA LEU A 251 0.09 -3.12 -9.40
C LEU A 251 -0.91 -2.27 -8.60
N ALA A 252 -0.48 -1.15 -8.02
CA ALA A 252 -1.37 -0.21 -7.34
C ALA A 252 -2.46 0.34 -8.28
N ALA A 253 -2.11 0.61 -9.55
CA ALA A 253 -3.09 1.01 -10.56
C ALA A 253 -4.12 -0.10 -10.81
N LEU A 254 -3.71 -1.37 -10.90
CA LEU A 254 -4.64 -2.50 -11.05
C LEU A 254 -5.60 -2.64 -9.84
N VAL A 255 -5.09 -2.47 -8.62
CA VAL A 255 -5.92 -2.43 -7.40
C VAL A 255 -6.95 -1.29 -7.50
N GLY A 256 -6.50 -0.11 -7.90
CA GLY A 256 -7.38 1.06 -8.04
C GLY A 256 -8.44 0.88 -9.12
N LEU A 257 -8.08 0.35 -10.28
CA LEU A 257 -9.02 0.04 -11.36
C LEU A 257 -10.06 -0.99 -10.92
N ARG A 258 -9.67 -2.01 -10.15
CA ARG A 258 -10.61 -3.00 -9.60
C ARG A 258 -11.61 -2.39 -8.61
N ARG A 259 -11.18 -1.36 -7.87
CA ARG A 259 -12.00 -0.71 -6.82
C ARG A 259 -12.96 0.34 -7.38
N LEU A 260 -12.58 1.02 -8.47
CA LEU A 260 -13.34 2.14 -9.04
C LEU A 260 -14.31 1.76 -10.18
N GLU A 261 -14.13 0.58 -10.80
CA GLU A 261 -15.02 0.04 -11.84
C GLU A 261 -16.14 -0.83 -11.23
#